data_AF-A0A6S6TB58-F1
#
_entry.id   AF-A0A6S6TB58-F1
#
_cell.length_a   1.000
_cell.length_b   1.000
_cell.length_c   1.000
_cell.angle_alpha   90.00
_cell.angle_beta   90.00
_cell.angle_gamma   90.00
#
_symmetry.space_group_name_H-M   'P 1'
#
loop_
_entity.id
_entity.type
_entity.pdbx_description
1 polymer ?
#
loop_
_entity_poly.entity_id
_entity_poly.type
_entity_poly.pdbx_seq_one_letter_code
_entity_poly.pdbx_strand_id
1 'polypeptide(L)'
;MSRSAIRAKKQQKAKLSAAQRKFNTTIRKIEKEKQKLADWQEMTDEFQQQQAGTYLPLMEQYDRARAEMAQRFDRFFVRKSFSNLQREKMAHLICEVASELVPKGFDELRAVHDRYSELDFDTLEEEENSQANDVLRDLFAREFGVDLGDDFDMNRPEEMADRVVEQLEGIQQKETKEESGKKQTAAEKRKAEKVQEEEENISQSIKSVYRQLTTALHPDREADEGERVRKTELMQKVTRAYRDKDLLKLLELQLEVEQIDQTK
;
A
#
# COMPACT_ATOMS: atom_id res chain seq x y z
N MET A 1 34.02 -17.85 -69.91
CA MET A 1 33.92 -18.77 -68.77
C MET A 1 33.92 -17.94 -67.49
N SER A 2 32.74 -17.54 -67.00
CA SER A 2 32.04 -18.11 -65.81
C SER A 2 32.90 -18.04 -64.55
N ARG A 3 32.84 -16.96 -63.74
CA ARG A 3 31.85 -16.67 -62.67
C ARG A 3 31.61 -17.84 -61.71
N SER A 4 32.10 -17.71 -60.48
CA SER A 4 31.31 -18.00 -59.27
C SER A 4 31.86 -17.19 -58.10
N ALA A 5 31.23 -16.05 -57.87
CA ALA A 5 31.43 -15.21 -56.71
C ALA A 5 30.70 -15.83 -55.52
N ILE A 6 31.43 -16.15 -54.45
CA ILE A 6 30.87 -16.53 -53.15
C ILE A 6 30.22 -15.27 -52.59
N ARG A 7 28.91 -15.15 -52.81
CA ARG A 7 28.09 -14.03 -52.33
C ARG A 7 27.86 -14.22 -50.84
N ALA A 8 28.69 -13.58 -50.02
CA ALA A 8 28.43 -13.41 -48.59
C ALA A 8 27.05 -12.77 -48.42
N LYS A 9 26.08 -13.55 -47.92
CA LYS A 9 24.76 -13.05 -47.51
C LYS A 9 25.01 -12.08 -46.34
N LYS A 10 25.04 -10.79 -46.64
CA LYS A 10 24.98 -9.70 -45.66
C LYS A 10 23.79 -10.00 -44.75
N GLN A 11 24.04 -10.44 -43.53
CA GLN A 11 23.06 -10.41 -42.44
C GLN A 11 22.69 -8.93 -42.26
N GLN A 12 21.58 -8.52 -42.90
CA GLN A 12 20.95 -7.25 -42.58
C GLN A 12 20.48 -7.38 -41.14
N LYS A 13 21.18 -6.73 -40.20
CA LYS A 13 20.61 -6.42 -38.88
C LYS A 13 19.27 -5.73 -39.16
N ALA A 14 18.17 -6.44 -38.92
CA ALA A 14 16.83 -5.92 -39.11
C ALA A 14 16.73 -4.59 -38.35
N LYS A 15 16.50 -3.49 -39.07
CA LYS A 15 16.31 -2.19 -38.45
C LYS A 15 15.06 -2.29 -37.59
N LEU A 16 15.22 -2.25 -36.27
CA LEU A 16 14.12 -2.29 -35.30
C LEU A 16 12.98 -1.37 -35.75
N SER A 17 11.77 -1.92 -35.83
CA SER A 17 10.57 -1.19 -36.22
C SER A 17 10.29 -0.06 -35.22
N ALA A 18 9.54 0.97 -35.63
CA ALA A 18 9.18 2.06 -34.73
C ALA A 18 8.43 1.56 -33.48
N ALA A 19 7.60 0.52 -33.63
CA ALA A 19 6.90 -0.14 -32.54
C ALA A 19 7.88 -0.87 -31.60
N GLN A 20 8.84 -1.62 -32.13
CA GLN A 20 9.87 -2.31 -31.34
C GLN A 20 10.76 -1.33 -30.55
N ARG A 21 11.09 -0.17 -31.13
CA ARG A 21 11.87 0.86 -30.41
C ARG A 21 11.08 1.48 -29.26
N LYS A 22 9.79 1.79 -29.48
CA LYS A 22 8.90 2.29 -28.42
C LYS A 22 8.76 1.25 -27.31
N PHE A 23 8.50 -0.01 -27.67
CA PHE A 23 8.41 -1.14 -26.74
C PHE A 23 9.68 -1.28 -25.88
N ASN A 24 10.85 -1.37 -26.51
CA ASN A 24 12.14 -1.49 -25.80
C ASN A 24 12.42 -0.29 -24.88
N THR A 25 11.97 0.90 -25.26
CA THR A 25 12.11 2.10 -24.41
C THR A 25 11.18 2.04 -23.20
N THR A 26 9.94 1.58 -23.38
CA THR A 26 8.97 1.43 -22.30
C THR A 26 9.39 0.32 -21.32
N ILE A 27 9.92 -0.81 -21.81
CA ILE A 27 10.48 -1.87 -20.95
C ILE A 27 11.57 -1.31 -20.05
N ARG A 28 12.56 -0.62 -20.61
CA ARG A 28 13.65 -0.04 -19.82
C ARG A 28 13.16 0.95 -18.76
N LYS A 29 12.08 1.68 -19.04
CA LYS A 29 11.46 2.58 -18.04
C LYS A 29 10.80 1.76 -16.92
N ILE A 30 10.04 0.73 -17.27
CA ILE A 30 9.38 -0.14 -16.29
C ILE A 30 10.40 -0.88 -15.43
N GLU A 31 11.46 -1.43 -16.01
CA GLU A 31 12.57 -2.06 -15.27
C GLU A 31 13.21 -1.08 -14.30
N LYS A 32 13.45 0.17 -14.73
CA LYS A 32 13.99 1.22 -13.86
C LYS A 32 13.06 1.56 -12.70
N GLU A 33 11.75 1.64 -12.93
CA GLU A 33 10.78 1.89 -11.85
C GLU A 33 10.64 0.67 -10.92
N LYS A 34 10.67 -0.57 -11.44
CA LYS A 34 10.69 -1.79 -10.62
C LYS A 34 11.94 -1.84 -9.74
N GLN A 35 13.11 -1.46 -10.28
CA GLN A 35 14.34 -1.42 -9.49
C GLN A 35 14.24 -0.40 -8.36
N LYS A 36 13.76 0.82 -8.64
CA LYS A 36 13.53 1.81 -7.58
C LYS A 36 12.57 1.27 -6.52
N LEU A 37 11.49 0.62 -6.92
CA LEU A 37 10.53 0.07 -5.96
C LEU A 37 11.18 -0.98 -5.07
N ALA A 38 12.03 -1.86 -5.63
CA ALA A 38 12.82 -2.82 -4.85
C ALA A 38 13.80 -2.11 -3.89
N ASP A 39 14.53 -1.11 -4.36
CA ASP A 39 15.46 -0.33 -3.53
C ASP A 39 14.74 0.36 -2.35
N TRP A 40 13.52 0.88 -2.60
CA TRP A 40 12.69 1.51 -1.57
C TRP A 40 12.16 0.49 -0.56
N GLN A 41 11.77 -0.71 -1.01
CA GLN A 41 11.36 -1.79 -0.13
C GLN A 41 12.50 -2.24 0.78
N GLU A 42 13.69 -2.44 0.22
CA GLU A 42 14.89 -2.80 0.98
C GLU A 42 15.24 -1.74 2.04
N MET A 43 15.25 -0.46 1.65
CA MET A 43 15.50 0.65 2.58
C MET A 43 14.43 0.72 3.68
N THR A 44 13.17 0.42 3.36
CA THR A 44 12.08 0.40 4.34
C THR A 44 12.26 -0.72 5.35
N ASP A 45 12.63 -1.92 4.89
CA ASP A 45 12.89 -3.07 5.76
C ASP A 45 14.07 -2.80 6.70
N GLU A 46 15.16 -2.22 6.20
CA GLU A 46 16.30 -1.80 7.02
C GLU A 46 15.88 -0.77 8.08
N PHE A 47 15.10 0.24 7.68
CA PHE A 47 14.60 1.25 8.61
C PHE A 47 13.71 0.63 9.68
N GLN A 48 12.78 -0.26 9.31
CA GLN A 48 11.91 -0.95 10.26
C GLN A 48 12.71 -1.80 11.26
N GLN A 49 13.74 -2.50 10.79
CA GLN A 49 14.64 -3.27 11.66
C GLN A 49 15.40 -2.38 12.64
N GLN A 50 15.95 -1.25 12.17
CA GLN A 50 16.63 -0.29 13.04
C GLN A 50 15.68 0.37 14.04
N GLN A 51 14.47 0.72 13.60
CA GLN A 51 13.44 1.29 14.44
C GLN A 51 13.03 0.31 15.54
N ALA A 52 12.76 -0.96 15.19
CA ALA A 52 12.38 -2.00 16.13
C ALA A 52 13.53 -2.39 17.07
N GLY A 53 14.77 -2.42 16.58
CA GLY A 53 15.94 -2.82 17.36
C GLY A 53 16.50 -1.73 18.28
N THR A 54 16.34 -0.46 17.91
CA THR A 54 17.00 0.66 18.62
C THR A 54 16.01 1.70 19.12
N TYR A 55 15.16 2.23 18.23
CA TYR A 55 14.31 3.38 18.57
C TYR A 55 13.17 3.00 19.51
N LEU A 56 12.41 1.93 19.22
CA LEU A 56 11.31 1.47 20.07
C LEU A 56 11.78 1.10 21.49
N PRO A 57 12.87 0.33 21.68
CA PRO A 57 13.38 0.04 23.02
C PRO A 57 13.84 1.29 23.77
N LEU A 58 14.43 2.27 23.07
CA LEU A 58 14.83 3.53 23.70
C LEU A 58 13.62 4.36 24.14
N MET A 59 12.56 4.39 23.32
CA MET A 59 11.29 5.03 23.69
C MET A 59 10.64 4.34 24.88
N GLU A 60 10.65 3.00 24.93
CA GLU A 60 10.14 2.25 26.10
C GLU A 60 10.94 2.59 27.38
N GLN A 61 12.27 2.69 27.28
CA GLN A 61 13.11 3.09 28.41
C GLN A 61 12.82 4.52 28.86
N TYR A 62 12.62 5.45 27.92
CA TYR A 62 12.24 6.83 28.20
C TYR A 62 10.89 6.90 28.92
N ASP A 63 9.89 6.20 28.40
CA ASP A 63 8.54 6.17 28.99
C ASP A 63 8.55 5.51 30.38
N ARG A 64 9.33 4.42 30.57
CA ARG A 64 9.53 3.81 31.89
C ARG A 64 10.20 4.77 32.89
N ALA A 65 11.20 5.53 32.47
CA ALA A 65 11.85 6.51 33.32
C ALA A 65 10.89 7.66 33.73
N ARG A 66 10.01 8.08 32.81
CA ARG A 66 8.95 9.06 33.11
C ARG A 66 7.91 8.50 34.07
N ALA A 67 7.50 7.24 33.91
CA ALA A 67 6.61 6.57 34.85
C ALA A 67 7.22 6.50 36.26
N GLU A 68 8.49 6.11 36.37
CA GLU A 68 9.22 6.13 37.64
C GLU A 68 9.28 7.54 38.26
N MET A 69 9.50 8.57 37.45
CA MET A 69 9.52 9.96 37.90
C MET A 69 8.16 10.36 38.49
N ALA A 70 7.05 10.09 37.79
CA ALA A 70 5.71 10.40 38.26
C ALA A 70 5.39 9.70 39.59
N GLN A 71 5.73 8.41 39.71
CA GLN A 71 5.56 7.65 40.95
C GLN A 71 6.42 8.19 42.11
N ARG A 72 7.65 8.65 41.81
CA ARG A 72 8.50 9.28 42.83
C ARG A 72 7.91 10.61 43.30
N PHE A 73 7.35 11.40 42.39
CA PHE A 73 6.65 12.64 42.75
C PHE A 73 5.40 12.36 43.59
N ASP A 74 4.60 11.35 43.25
CA ASP A 74 3.46 10.92 44.06
C ASP A 74 3.89 10.58 45.51
N ARG A 75 4.94 9.76 45.67
CA ARG A 75 5.48 9.42 46.99
C ARG A 75 6.02 10.63 47.76
N PHE A 76 6.61 11.60 47.06
CA PHE A 76 7.14 12.81 47.68
C PHE A 76 6.08 13.83 48.03
N PHE A 77 4.92 13.81 47.34
CA PHE A 77 3.81 14.75 47.53
C PHE A 77 3.28 14.75 48.98
N VAL A 78 3.35 13.61 49.66
CA VAL A 78 2.90 13.43 51.06
C VAL A 78 3.75 14.24 52.06
N ARG A 79 4.96 14.67 51.68
CA ARG A 79 5.83 15.45 52.58
C ARG A 79 5.35 16.90 52.69
N LYS A 80 5.26 17.43 53.92
CA LYS A 80 4.82 18.81 54.21
C LYS A 80 5.79 19.92 53.76
N SER A 81 6.75 19.65 52.90
CA SER A 81 7.82 20.58 52.52
C SER A 81 7.53 21.49 51.33
N PHE A 82 6.40 21.35 50.65
CA PHE A 82 6.07 22.11 49.44
C PHE A 82 5.03 23.21 49.68
N SER A 83 5.24 24.37 49.03
CA SER A 83 4.23 25.43 48.96
C SER A 83 3.04 25.00 48.11
N ASN A 84 1.91 25.72 48.23
CA ASN A 84 0.70 25.41 47.45
C ASN A 84 0.97 25.43 45.93
N LEU A 85 1.66 26.47 45.44
CA LEU A 85 2.03 26.58 44.02
C LEU A 85 2.91 25.42 43.54
N GLN A 86 3.81 24.91 44.39
CA GLN A 86 4.65 23.75 44.04
C GLN A 86 3.83 22.46 44.00
N ARG A 87 2.83 22.32 44.86
CA ARG A 87 1.92 21.17 44.86
C ARG A 87 1.05 21.16 43.61
N GLU A 88 0.46 22.29 43.23
CA GLU A 88 -0.33 22.42 42.00
C GLU A 88 0.49 22.06 40.76
N LYS A 89 1.71 22.62 40.62
CA LYS A 89 2.59 22.30 39.49
C LYS A 89 2.98 20.82 39.43
N MET A 90 3.23 20.20 40.58
CA MET A 90 3.59 18.80 40.66
C MET A 90 2.40 17.89 40.35
N ALA A 91 1.21 18.24 40.84
CA ALA A 91 -0.03 17.54 40.49
C ALA A 91 -0.29 17.61 38.97
N HIS A 92 -0.18 18.80 38.37
CA HIS A 92 -0.29 18.95 36.91
C HIS A 92 0.70 18.08 36.15
N LEU A 93 1.99 18.10 36.55
CA LEU A 93 3.02 17.30 35.89
C LEU A 93 2.78 15.79 36.03
N ILE A 94 2.27 15.35 37.19
CA ILE A 94 1.91 13.95 37.41
C ILE A 94 0.74 13.56 36.50
N CYS A 95 -0.31 14.39 36.43
CA CYS A 95 -1.47 14.13 35.57
C CYS A 95 -1.06 14.08 34.08
N GLU A 96 -0.28 15.05 33.61
CA GLU A 96 0.20 15.13 32.22
C GLU A 96 1.06 13.91 31.84
N VAL A 97 1.97 13.50 32.72
CA VAL A 97 2.79 12.29 32.46
C VAL A 97 1.92 11.03 32.49
N ALA A 98 0.98 10.93 33.42
CA ALA A 98 0.10 9.78 33.50
C ALA A 98 -0.84 9.68 32.28
N SER A 99 -1.40 10.81 31.82
CA SER A 99 -2.31 10.80 30.67
C SER A 99 -1.64 10.39 29.36
N GLU A 100 -0.37 10.76 29.17
CA GLU A 100 0.40 10.31 28.00
C GLU A 100 0.85 8.85 28.07
N LEU A 101 1.02 8.28 29.27
CA LEU A 101 1.63 6.96 29.47
C LEU A 101 0.62 5.84 29.70
N VAL A 102 -0.56 6.13 30.26
CA VAL A 102 -1.61 5.12 30.45
C VAL A 102 -2.02 4.48 29.11
N PRO A 103 -2.29 5.22 28.02
CA PRO A 103 -2.60 4.63 26.71
C PRO A 103 -1.46 3.78 26.11
N LYS A 104 -0.23 3.93 26.61
CA LYS A 104 0.95 3.16 26.19
C LYS A 104 1.16 1.89 27.01
N GLY A 105 0.23 1.54 27.91
CA GLY A 105 0.25 0.32 28.72
C GLY A 105 0.85 0.47 30.12
N PHE A 106 1.05 1.70 30.61
CA PHE A 106 1.46 1.97 32.00
C PHE A 106 0.24 2.14 32.90
N ASP A 107 -0.60 1.10 32.99
CA ASP A 107 -1.89 1.12 33.70
C ASP A 107 -1.75 1.49 35.19
N GLU A 108 -0.59 1.20 35.80
CA GLU A 108 -0.34 1.57 37.19
C GLU A 108 -0.40 3.08 37.45
N LEU A 109 -0.23 3.91 36.41
CA LEU A 109 -0.32 5.37 36.51
C LEU A 109 -1.76 5.88 36.52
N ARG A 110 -2.75 5.06 36.13
CA ARG A 110 -4.17 5.44 36.17
C ARG A 110 -4.61 5.84 37.57
N ALA A 111 -4.34 4.97 38.55
CA ALA A 111 -4.65 5.24 39.95
C ALA A 111 -3.82 6.41 40.54
N VAL A 112 -2.71 6.79 39.90
CA VAL A 112 -1.92 7.97 40.28
C VAL A 112 -2.59 9.21 39.71
N HIS A 113 -2.97 9.22 38.43
CA HIS A 113 -3.71 10.30 37.78
C HIS A 113 -4.97 10.70 38.58
N ASP A 114 -5.81 9.73 38.92
CA ASP A 114 -7.10 9.95 39.60
C ASP A 114 -6.96 10.60 40.99
N ARG A 115 -5.78 10.54 41.61
CA ARG A 115 -5.53 11.20 42.91
C ARG A 115 -5.25 12.70 42.77
N TYR A 116 -4.78 13.13 41.61
CA TYR A 116 -4.33 14.50 41.36
C TYR A 116 -5.24 15.26 40.40
N SER A 117 -6.04 14.53 39.61
CA SER A 117 -7.06 15.07 38.71
C SER A 117 -8.40 15.31 39.41
N GLU A 118 -9.22 16.21 38.86
CA GLU A 118 -10.61 16.44 39.28
C GLU A 118 -11.57 15.39 38.70
N LEU A 119 -11.21 14.82 37.54
CA LEU A 119 -11.93 13.77 36.83
C LEU A 119 -11.07 12.49 36.84
N ASP A 120 -11.72 11.34 36.95
CA ASP A 120 -11.00 10.08 36.77
C ASP A 120 -10.52 9.94 35.32
N PHE A 121 -9.51 9.11 35.11
CA PHE A 121 -8.87 8.97 33.80
C PHE A 121 -9.85 8.48 32.73
N ASP A 122 -10.74 7.55 33.09
CA ASP A 122 -11.67 6.92 32.14
C ASP A 122 -12.69 7.96 31.62
N THR A 123 -13.21 8.82 32.49
CA THR A 123 -14.10 9.93 32.09
C THR A 123 -13.38 10.98 31.24
N LEU A 124 -12.13 11.32 31.59
CA LEU A 124 -11.33 12.26 30.80
C LEU A 124 -11.02 11.70 29.41
N GLU A 125 -10.68 10.42 29.31
CA GLU A 125 -10.43 9.72 28.06
C GLU A 125 -11.70 9.64 27.19
N GLU A 126 -12.87 9.37 27.78
CA GLU A 126 -14.16 9.41 27.08
C GLU A 126 -14.48 10.82 26.53
N GLU A 127 -14.27 11.87 27.32
CA GLU A 127 -14.49 13.25 26.88
C GLU A 127 -13.54 13.68 25.75
N GLU A 128 -12.25 13.36 25.85
CA GLU A 128 -11.26 13.65 24.81
C GLU A 128 -11.56 12.90 23.52
N ASN A 129 -11.90 11.60 23.62
CA ASN A 129 -12.28 10.79 22.48
C ASN A 129 -13.55 11.31 21.82
N SER A 130 -14.57 11.68 22.60
CA SER A 130 -15.81 12.28 22.07
C SER A 130 -15.52 13.56 21.29
N GLN A 131 -14.69 14.45 21.85
CA GLN A 131 -14.33 15.71 21.17
C GLN A 131 -13.53 15.46 19.88
N ALA A 132 -12.58 14.53 19.90
CA ALA A 132 -11.82 14.15 18.72
C ALA A 132 -12.72 13.54 17.63
N ASN A 133 -13.64 12.67 18.03
CA ASN A 133 -14.65 12.08 17.14
C ASN A 133 -15.57 13.13 16.53
N ASP A 134 -16.04 14.11 17.32
CA ASP A 134 -16.87 15.21 16.83
C ASP A 134 -16.14 16.07 15.79
N VAL A 135 -14.89 16.46 16.07
CA VAL A 135 -14.07 17.26 15.13
C VAL A 135 -13.84 16.51 13.82
N LEU A 136 -13.61 15.20 13.89
CA LEU A 136 -13.39 14.38 12.71
C LEU A 136 -14.68 14.12 11.95
N ARG A 137 -15.80 13.88 12.63
CA ARG A 137 -17.13 13.80 11.99
C ARG A 137 -17.40 15.08 11.20
N ASP A 138 -17.16 16.24 11.79
CA ASP A 138 -17.35 17.54 11.12
C ASP A 138 -16.41 17.71 9.92
N LEU A 139 -15.14 17.28 10.04
CA LEU A 139 -14.19 17.30 8.93
C LEU A 139 -14.64 16.38 7.78
N PHE A 140 -15.08 15.16 8.08
CA PHE A 140 -15.57 14.21 7.08
C PHE A 140 -16.87 14.68 6.41
N ALA A 141 -17.80 15.23 7.18
CA ALA A 141 -19.02 15.81 6.65
C ALA A 141 -18.74 17.00 5.73
N ARG A 142 -17.77 17.85 6.09
CA ARG A 142 -17.39 19.03 5.30
C ARG A 142 -16.60 18.67 4.03
N GLU A 143 -15.60 17.81 4.15
CA GLU A 143 -14.63 17.58 3.08
C GLU A 143 -15.08 16.47 2.13
N PHE A 144 -15.80 15.47 2.64
CA PHE A 144 -16.24 14.30 1.87
C PHE A 144 -17.77 14.19 1.76
N GLY A 145 -18.56 15.01 2.47
CA GLY A 145 -20.02 14.92 2.46
C GLY A 145 -20.57 13.66 3.14
N VAL A 146 -19.75 13.00 3.97
CA VAL A 146 -20.06 11.74 4.65
C VAL A 146 -20.43 12.04 6.10
N ASP A 147 -21.63 11.65 6.51
CA ASP A 147 -22.10 11.80 7.90
C ASP A 147 -21.86 10.49 8.65
N LEU A 148 -20.83 10.44 9.48
CA LEU A 148 -20.41 9.22 10.17
C LEU A 148 -21.35 8.79 11.31
N GLY A 149 -22.33 9.63 11.67
CA GLY A 149 -23.26 9.40 12.77
C GLY A 149 -22.66 9.74 14.14
N ASP A 150 -23.53 9.96 15.13
CA ASP A 150 -23.15 10.37 16.49
C ASP A 150 -22.46 9.27 17.31
N ASP A 151 -22.54 8.03 16.85
CA ASP A 151 -21.95 6.83 17.43
C ASP A 151 -20.65 6.40 16.72
N PHE A 152 -19.99 7.32 16.03
CA PHE A 152 -18.70 7.09 15.40
C PHE A 152 -17.56 7.12 16.42
N ASP A 153 -16.72 6.07 16.41
CA ASP A 153 -15.55 5.95 17.26
C ASP A 153 -14.27 5.66 16.46
N MET A 154 -13.34 6.60 16.48
CA MET A 154 -12.01 6.54 15.89
C MET A 154 -11.16 5.37 16.38
N ASN A 155 -11.38 4.92 17.62
CA ASN A 155 -10.59 3.85 18.21
C ASN A 155 -10.95 2.46 17.63
N ARG A 156 -11.92 2.42 16.70
CA ARG A 156 -12.40 1.22 16.01
C ARG A 156 -12.24 1.38 14.49
N PRO A 157 -11.00 1.29 13.97
CA PRO A 157 -10.70 1.55 12.55
C PRO A 157 -11.40 0.59 11.57
N GLU A 158 -11.77 -0.61 12.02
CA GLU A 158 -12.58 -1.55 11.21
C GLU A 158 -14.02 -1.05 11.04
N GLU A 159 -14.64 -0.51 12.09
CA GLU A 159 -15.99 0.08 12.01
C GLU A 159 -16.00 1.36 11.18
N MET A 160 -14.90 2.12 11.20
CA MET A 160 -14.72 3.27 10.29
C MET A 160 -14.73 2.81 8.83
N ALA A 161 -13.95 1.79 8.49
CA ALA A 161 -13.89 1.28 7.12
C ALA A 161 -15.25 0.77 6.67
N ASP A 162 -15.93 -0.01 7.51
CA ASP A 162 -17.26 -0.56 7.21
C ASP A 162 -18.32 0.54 7.09
N ARG A 163 -18.33 1.56 7.96
CA ARG A 163 -19.28 2.68 7.86
C ARG A 163 -19.00 3.59 6.69
N VAL A 164 -17.74 3.84 6.36
CA VAL A 164 -17.38 4.61 5.16
C VAL A 164 -17.81 3.82 3.93
N VAL A 165 -17.60 2.50 3.89
CA VAL A 165 -18.08 1.64 2.80
C VAL A 165 -19.62 1.62 2.76
N GLU A 166 -20.31 1.43 3.88
CA GLU A 166 -21.77 1.41 3.97
C GLU A 166 -22.38 2.76 3.62
N GLN A 167 -21.76 3.88 4.00
CA GLN A 167 -22.18 5.21 3.59
C GLN A 167 -21.87 5.45 2.11
N LEU A 168 -20.73 5.01 1.57
CA LEU A 168 -20.43 5.11 0.14
C LEU A 168 -21.36 4.22 -0.70
N GLU A 169 -21.72 3.04 -0.18
CA GLU A 169 -22.69 2.11 -0.77
C GLU A 169 -24.13 2.63 -0.61
N GLY A 170 -24.45 3.26 0.52
CA GLY A 170 -25.73 3.90 0.81
C GLY A 170 -25.93 5.18 0.00
N ILE A 171 -24.85 5.93 -0.24
CA ILE A 171 -24.76 7.01 -1.22
C ILE A 171 -24.96 6.42 -2.61
N GLN A 172 -24.28 5.33 -3.01
CA GLN A 172 -24.55 4.63 -4.29
C GLN A 172 -25.99 4.10 -4.43
N GLN A 173 -26.62 3.62 -3.35
CA GLN A 173 -27.97 3.07 -3.35
C GLN A 173 -29.05 4.16 -3.34
N LYS A 174 -28.81 5.27 -2.63
CA LYS A 174 -29.65 6.47 -2.72
C LYS A 174 -29.45 7.16 -4.06
N GLU A 175 -28.24 7.17 -4.60
CA GLU A 175 -27.94 7.69 -5.93
C GLU A 175 -28.55 6.84 -7.03
N THR A 176 -28.60 5.50 -6.94
CA THR A 176 -29.35 4.69 -7.93
C THR A 176 -30.88 4.88 -7.85
N LYS A 177 -31.41 5.31 -6.71
CA LYS A 177 -32.85 5.68 -6.54
C LYS A 177 -33.14 7.13 -6.92
N GLU A 178 -32.20 8.05 -6.72
CA GLU A 178 -32.28 9.46 -7.11
C GLU A 178 -31.64 9.74 -8.49
N GLU A 179 -31.08 8.74 -9.19
CA GLU A 179 -30.57 8.82 -10.57
C GLU A 179 -31.67 8.86 -11.65
N SER A 180 -32.93 9.12 -11.25
CA SER A 180 -33.85 9.88 -12.10
C SER A 180 -33.60 11.40 -12.06
N GLY A 181 -32.64 11.90 -11.27
CA GLY A 181 -32.43 13.32 -11.05
C GLY A 181 -31.25 13.76 -10.16
N LYS A 182 -29.99 13.46 -10.55
CA LYS A 182 -28.72 14.24 -10.38
C LYS A 182 -27.56 13.64 -9.53
N LYS A 183 -26.59 13.09 -10.27
CA LYS A 183 -25.12 13.35 -10.30
C LYS A 183 -24.27 13.13 -9.02
N GLN A 184 -23.76 11.90 -8.91
CA GLN A 184 -22.33 11.69 -8.60
C GLN A 184 -21.46 12.56 -9.52
N THR A 185 -20.34 13.07 -9.02
CA THR A 185 -19.44 13.82 -9.89
C THR A 185 -19.00 12.90 -11.02
N ALA A 186 -19.34 13.28 -12.26
CA ALA A 186 -19.04 12.49 -13.46
C ALA A 186 -17.54 12.20 -13.62
N ALA A 187 -16.67 12.85 -12.84
CA ALA A 187 -15.24 12.66 -12.82
C ALA A 187 -14.79 11.40 -12.08
N GLU A 188 -15.46 11.01 -10.99
CA GLU A 188 -15.03 9.88 -10.15
C GLU A 188 -15.54 8.54 -10.68
N LYS A 189 -16.82 8.46 -11.08
CA LYS A 189 -17.37 7.32 -11.82
C LYS A 189 -16.56 7.01 -13.08
N ARG A 190 -16.23 8.03 -13.87
CA ARG A 190 -15.37 7.86 -15.05
C ARG A 190 -13.96 7.40 -14.74
N LYS A 191 -13.42 7.67 -13.55
CA LYS A 191 -12.08 7.19 -13.16
C LYS A 191 -12.13 5.72 -12.74
N ALA A 192 -13.10 5.35 -11.90
CA ALA A 192 -13.27 3.96 -11.47
C ALA A 192 -13.64 3.03 -12.64
N GLU A 193 -14.57 3.45 -13.51
CA GLU A 193 -14.92 2.71 -14.73
C GLU A 193 -13.72 2.56 -15.67
N LYS A 194 -12.90 3.62 -15.82
CA LYS A 194 -11.67 3.54 -16.62
C LYS A 194 -10.66 2.58 -16.03
N VAL A 195 -10.47 2.57 -14.72
CA VAL A 195 -9.51 1.63 -14.07
C VAL A 195 -9.98 0.19 -14.26
N GLN A 196 -11.27 -0.10 -14.05
CA GLN A 196 -11.82 -1.43 -14.31
C GLN A 196 -11.73 -1.82 -15.79
N GLU A 197 -12.09 -0.92 -16.70
CA GLU A 197 -11.98 -1.14 -18.15
C GLU A 197 -10.50 -1.38 -18.55
N GLU A 198 -9.56 -0.64 -17.97
CA GLU A 198 -8.12 -0.83 -18.17
C GLU A 198 -7.65 -2.19 -17.65
N GLU A 199 -8.07 -2.62 -16.46
CA GLU A 199 -7.74 -3.93 -15.89
C GLU A 199 -8.31 -5.09 -16.72
N GLU A 200 -9.57 -4.97 -17.15
CA GLU A 200 -10.21 -5.94 -18.03
C GLU A 200 -9.47 -6.04 -19.36
N ASN A 201 -9.13 -4.90 -19.96
CA ASN A 201 -8.36 -4.82 -21.20
C ASN A 201 -6.95 -5.43 -21.05
N ILE A 202 -6.28 -5.21 -19.91
CA ILE A 202 -4.99 -5.84 -19.60
C ILE A 202 -5.17 -7.36 -19.48
N SER A 203 -6.20 -7.84 -18.78
CA SER A 203 -6.47 -9.27 -18.63
C SER A 203 -6.78 -9.96 -19.96
N GLN A 204 -7.53 -9.29 -20.85
CA GLN A 204 -7.81 -9.76 -22.21
C GLN A 204 -6.55 -9.77 -23.06
N SER A 205 -5.69 -8.76 -22.93
CA SER A 205 -4.39 -8.69 -23.61
C SER A 205 -3.44 -9.80 -23.16
N ILE A 206 -3.39 -10.11 -21.86
CA ILE A 206 -2.60 -11.23 -21.32
C ILE A 206 -3.07 -12.57 -21.91
N LYS A 207 -4.38 -12.81 -21.94
CA LYS A 207 -4.97 -14.04 -22.50
C LYS A 207 -4.70 -14.17 -24.01
N SER A 208 -4.78 -13.06 -24.76
CA SER A 208 -4.56 -13.07 -26.21
C SER A 208 -3.11 -13.35 -26.57
N VAL A 209 -2.15 -12.68 -25.91
CA VAL A 209 -0.71 -12.90 -26.09
C VAL A 209 -0.31 -14.32 -25.70
N TYR A 210 -0.80 -14.82 -24.55
CA TYR A 210 -0.56 -16.21 -24.13
C TYR A 210 -1.03 -17.23 -25.15
N ARG A 211 -2.22 -17.04 -25.73
CA ARG A 211 -2.76 -17.93 -26.78
C ARG A 211 -1.92 -17.90 -28.05
N GLN A 212 -1.45 -16.72 -28.47
CA GLN A 212 -0.58 -16.56 -29.64
C GLN A 212 0.76 -17.28 -29.43
N LEU A 213 1.40 -17.08 -28.27
CA LEU A 213 2.63 -17.75 -27.88
C LEU A 213 2.50 -19.27 -27.83
N THR A 214 1.45 -19.76 -27.18
CA THR A 214 1.17 -21.21 -27.07
C THR A 214 0.97 -21.85 -28.45
N THR A 215 0.37 -21.12 -29.40
CA THR A 215 0.14 -21.60 -30.76
C THR A 215 1.44 -21.66 -31.58
N ALA A 216 2.34 -20.68 -31.39
CA ALA A 216 3.62 -20.62 -32.09
C ALA A 216 4.68 -21.59 -31.52
N LEU A 217 4.69 -21.79 -30.21
CA LEU A 217 5.68 -22.57 -29.47
C LEU A 217 5.26 -24.02 -29.15
N HIS A 218 4.17 -24.53 -29.74
CA HIS A 218 3.67 -25.86 -29.36
C HIS A 218 4.67 -26.99 -29.71
N PRO A 219 5.21 -27.73 -28.72
CA PRO A 219 6.30 -28.71 -28.93
C PRO A 219 5.89 -29.95 -29.75
N ASP A 220 4.60 -30.32 -29.78
CA ASP A 220 4.13 -31.46 -30.59
C ASP A 220 4.13 -31.23 -32.11
N ARG A 221 4.34 -30.00 -32.56
CA ARG A 221 4.37 -29.68 -34.00
C ARG A 221 5.76 -29.76 -34.63
N GLU A 222 6.79 -30.13 -33.86
CA GLU A 222 8.16 -30.21 -34.34
C GLU A 222 8.68 -31.64 -34.45
N ALA A 223 9.30 -31.92 -35.61
CA ALA A 223 9.91 -33.22 -35.94
C ALA A 223 11.41 -33.28 -35.58
N ASP A 224 12.04 -32.15 -35.25
CA ASP A 224 13.44 -32.05 -34.83
C ASP A 224 13.51 -32.08 -33.29
N GLU A 225 14.25 -33.04 -32.72
CA GLU A 225 14.40 -33.20 -31.27
C GLU A 225 15.08 -32.00 -30.60
N GLY A 226 16.00 -31.31 -31.29
CA GLY A 226 16.70 -30.16 -30.74
C GLY A 226 15.80 -28.93 -30.57
N GLU A 227 14.94 -28.67 -31.55
CA GLU A 227 13.99 -27.56 -31.51
C GLU A 227 12.83 -27.84 -30.54
N ARG A 228 12.41 -29.11 -30.39
CA ARG A 228 11.42 -29.53 -29.37
C ARG A 228 11.85 -29.15 -27.95
N VAL A 229 13.09 -29.45 -27.58
CA VAL A 229 13.62 -29.12 -26.23
C VAL A 229 13.60 -27.61 -26.02
N ARG A 230 14.05 -26.84 -27.01
CA ARG A 230 14.09 -25.38 -26.95
C ARG A 230 12.69 -24.75 -26.86
N LYS A 231 11.72 -25.24 -27.63
CA LYS A 231 10.32 -24.81 -27.53
C LYS A 231 9.69 -25.18 -26.19
N THR A 232 10.06 -26.31 -25.60
CA THR A 232 9.59 -26.72 -24.28
C THR A 232 10.07 -25.75 -23.19
N GLU A 233 11.33 -25.32 -23.23
CA GLU A 233 11.87 -24.33 -22.29
C GLU A 233 11.19 -22.95 -22.45
N LEU A 234 10.99 -22.50 -23.68
CA LEU A 234 10.28 -21.24 -23.94
C LEU A 234 8.83 -21.31 -23.47
N MET A 235 8.14 -22.43 -23.71
CA MET A 235 6.77 -22.65 -23.24
C MET A 235 6.68 -22.62 -21.71
N GLN A 236 7.64 -23.21 -20.99
CA GLN A 236 7.68 -23.13 -19.52
C GLN A 236 7.82 -21.68 -19.02
N LYS A 237 8.63 -20.86 -19.69
CA LYS A 237 8.77 -19.43 -19.38
C LYS A 237 7.46 -18.66 -19.65
N VAL A 238 6.76 -18.98 -20.74
CA VAL A 238 5.45 -18.41 -21.08
C VAL A 238 4.39 -18.77 -20.03
N THR A 239 4.34 -20.03 -19.57
CA THR A 239 3.40 -20.47 -18.54
C THR A 239 3.65 -19.78 -17.18
N ARG A 240 4.91 -19.57 -16.80
CA ARG A 240 5.26 -18.81 -15.57
C ARG A 240 4.81 -17.35 -15.67
N ALA A 241 5.16 -16.67 -16.75
CA ALA A 241 4.76 -15.28 -17.00
C ALA A 241 3.23 -15.10 -17.00
N TYR A 242 2.47 -16.07 -17.54
CA TYR A 242 1.01 -16.05 -17.50
C TYR A 242 0.45 -16.20 -16.08
N ARG A 243 1.03 -17.10 -15.26
CA ARG A 243 0.63 -17.31 -13.87
C ARG A 243 0.82 -16.05 -13.02
N ASP A 244 1.91 -15.34 -13.25
CA ASP A 244 2.29 -14.13 -12.53
C ASP A 244 1.57 -12.87 -13.09
N LYS A 245 0.67 -13.04 -14.07
CA LYS A 245 -0.02 -11.97 -14.81
C LYS A 245 0.96 -10.93 -15.40
N ASP A 246 2.18 -11.34 -15.73
CA ASP A 246 3.23 -10.47 -16.27
C ASP A 246 3.09 -10.31 -17.79
N LEU A 247 2.20 -9.38 -18.20
CA LEU A 247 1.99 -9.04 -19.60
C LEU A 247 3.29 -8.65 -20.32
N LEU A 248 4.20 -7.97 -19.62
CA LEU A 248 5.45 -7.50 -20.18
C LEU A 248 6.36 -8.68 -20.50
N LYS A 249 6.47 -9.66 -19.59
CA LYS A 249 7.26 -10.86 -19.83
C LYS A 249 6.70 -11.71 -20.97
N LEU A 250 5.38 -11.75 -21.14
CA LEU A 250 4.74 -12.41 -22.28
C LEU A 250 5.09 -11.72 -23.60
N LEU A 251 5.04 -10.38 -23.66
CA LEU A 251 5.41 -9.63 -24.86
C LEU A 251 6.90 -9.75 -25.21
N GLU A 252 7.80 -9.83 -24.22
CA GLU A 252 9.23 -10.13 -24.44
C GLU A 252 9.43 -11.47 -25.13
N LEU A 253 8.78 -12.53 -24.60
CA LEU A 253 8.87 -13.87 -25.15
C LEU A 253 8.29 -13.92 -26.57
N GLN A 254 7.23 -13.14 -26.85
CA GLN A 254 6.67 -13.05 -28.21
C GLN A 254 7.67 -12.45 -29.20
N LEU A 255 8.38 -11.40 -28.79
CA LEU A 255 9.39 -10.77 -29.63
C LEU A 255 10.60 -11.69 -29.87
N GLU A 256 11.02 -12.44 -28.84
CA GLU A 256 12.09 -13.44 -28.97
C GLU A 256 11.70 -14.51 -30.01
N VAL A 257 10.47 -15.00 -29.96
CA VAL A 257 9.94 -15.98 -30.94
C VAL A 257 9.85 -15.40 -32.35
N GLU A 258 9.30 -14.19 -32.51
CA GLU A 258 9.14 -13.54 -33.82
C GLU A 258 10.48 -13.22 -34.50
N GLN A 259 11.50 -12.82 -33.73
CA GLN A 259 12.84 -12.58 -34.28
C GLN A 259 13.54 -13.86 -34.72
N ILE A 260 13.26 -14.97 -34.04
CA ILE A 260 13.81 -16.29 -34.38
C ILE A 260 13.15 -16.86 -35.64
N ASP A 261 11.81 -16.77 -35.76
CA ASP A 261 11.07 -17.23 -36.94
C ASP A 261 11.45 -16.45 -38.23
N GLN A 262 11.89 -15.20 -38.11
CA GLN A 262 12.41 -14.42 -39.25
C GLN A 262 13.82 -14.81 -39.70
N THR A 263 14.52 -15.64 -38.92
CA THR A 263 15.90 -16.09 -39.23
C THR A 263 16.00 -17.54 -39.70
N LYS A 264 14.90 -18.29 -39.73
CA LYS A 264 14.76 -19.59 -40.43
C LYS A 264 14.48 -19.36 -41.92
#